data_AF-A0A0C3KBF6-F1
#
_entry.id   AF-A0A0C3KBF6-F1
#
_cell.length_a   1.000
_cell.length_b   1.000
_cell.length_c   1.000
_cell.angle_alpha   90.00
_cell.angle_beta   90.00
_cell.angle_gamma   90.00
#
_symmetry.space_group_name_H-M   'P 1'
#
loop_
_entity.id
_entity.type
_entity.pdbx_description
1 polymer ?
#
loop_
_entity_poly.entity_id
_entity_poly.type
_entity_poly.pdbx_seq_one_letter_code
_entity_poly.pdbx_strand_id
1 'polypeptide(L)'
;MRLILTFQGGFVGTQCAIDVAASASEPVWTTLTHIHPEDVNRRQVFQLPEGNSQGIQCMKFVIERSSDFFGRITLYELQVEGWTP
;
A
#
# COMPACT_ATOMS: atom_id res chain seq x y z
N MET A 1 -0.59 -4.55 -11.64
CA MET A 1 -0.35 -5.00 -10.24
C MET A 1 -1.48 -4.47 -9.37
N ARG A 2 -1.88 -5.18 -8.32
CA ARG A 2 -2.97 -4.77 -7.42
C ARG A 2 -2.50 -4.80 -5.97
N LEU A 3 -2.91 -3.79 -5.21
CA LEU A 3 -2.90 -3.84 -3.76
C LEU A 3 -4.31 -4.10 -3.28
N ILE A 4 -4.46 -5.08 -2.40
CA ILE A 4 -5.73 -5.43 -1.78
C ILE A 4 -5.55 -5.26 -0.29
N LEU A 5 -6.49 -4.55 0.33
CA LEU A 5 -6.48 -4.40 1.78
C LEU A 5 -7.89 -4.37 2.35
N THR A 6 -8.00 -4.77 3.61
CA THR A 6 -9.21 -4.64 4.41
C THR A 6 -8.79 -4.03 5.75
N PHE A 7 -9.19 -2.79 6.00
CA PHE A 7 -9.12 -2.23 7.36
C PHE A 7 -10.27 -2.81 8.20
N GLN A 8 -10.09 -2.81 9.52
CA GLN A 8 -11.16 -3.17 10.45
C GLN A 8 -12.38 -2.25 10.36
N GLY A 9 -12.19 -1.00 9.89
CA GLY A 9 -13.19 0.06 9.92
C GLY A 9 -13.23 0.80 11.26
N GLY A 10 -13.81 2.00 11.28
CA GLY A 10 -13.76 2.96 12.39
C GLY A 10 -12.48 3.79 12.43
N PHE A 11 -11.35 3.21 12.04
CA PHE A 11 -10.04 3.85 11.96
C PHE A 11 -9.24 3.32 10.77
N VAL A 12 -8.81 4.22 9.87
CA VAL A 12 -8.09 3.86 8.64
C VAL A 12 -6.95 4.81 8.34
N GLY A 13 -6.00 4.34 7.52
CA GLY A 13 -5.11 5.23 6.79
C GLY A 13 -5.91 5.94 5.70
N THR A 14 -6.04 7.26 5.76
CA THR A 14 -6.83 8.07 4.81
C THR A 14 -6.00 8.55 3.62
N GLN A 15 -4.68 8.57 3.77
CA GLN A 15 -3.72 8.77 2.70
C GLN A 15 -2.55 7.83 2.92
N CYS A 16 -2.26 6.98 1.93
CA CYS A 16 -1.16 6.03 2.00
C CYS A 16 -0.29 6.10 0.75
N ALA A 17 1.03 6.12 0.93
CA ALA A 17 1.99 6.04 -0.16
C ALA A 17 2.43 4.59 -0.38
N ILE A 18 2.58 4.23 -1.66
CA ILE A 18 3.19 2.97 -2.08
C ILE A 18 4.56 3.31 -2.64
N ASP A 19 5.62 3.05 -1.87
CA ASP A 19 6.98 3.21 -2.35
C ASP A 19 7.53 1.89 -2.87
N VAL A 20 8.40 1.97 -3.86
CA VAL A 20 9.05 0.83 -4.47
C VAL A 20 10.56 1.05 -4.60
N ALA A 21 11.31 -0.05 -4.61
CA ALA A 21 12.72 -0.05 -4.95
C ALA A 21 13.06 -1.24 -5.87
N ALA A 22 13.99 -1.00 -6.80
CA ALA A 22 14.46 -2.01 -7.75
C ALA A 22 15.55 -2.93 -7.17
N SER A 23 16.13 -2.57 -6.02
CA SER A 23 17.15 -3.36 -5.31
C SER A 23 16.74 -3.58 -3.87
N ALA A 24 16.81 -4.83 -3.40
CA ALA A 24 16.61 -5.17 -1.99
C ALA A 24 17.85 -4.91 -1.11
N SER A 25 19.06 -4.93 -1.68
CA SER A 25 20.30 -4.72 -0.92
C SER A 25 20.60 -3.25 -0.65
N GLU A 26 20.30 -2.39 -1.63
CA GLU A 26 20.50 -0.94 -1.56
C GLU A 26 19.23 -0.23 -2.05
N PRO A 27 18.15 -0.23 -1.24
CA PRO A 27 16.86 0.27 -1.68
C PRO A 27 16.87 1.79 -1.81
N VAL A 28 16.86 2.27 -3.05
CA VAL A 28 16.51 3.65 -3.38
C VAL A 28 14.98 3.73 -3.54
N TRP A 29 14.31 4.23 -2.51
CA TRP A 29 12.85 4.32 -2.49
C TRP A 29 12.34 5.41 -3.42
N THR A 30 11.34 5.07 -4.23
CA THR A 30 10.60 6.02 -5.06
C THR A 30 9.11 5.79 -4.86
N THR A 31 8.33 6.85 -4.75
CA THR A 31 6.89 6.74 -4.60
C THR A 31 6.26 6.36 -5.93
N LEU A 32 5.65 5.18 -5.98
CA LEU A 32 4.93 4.67 -7.15
C LEU A 32 3.58 5.36 -7.30
N THR A 33 2.82 5.44 -6.20
CA THR A 33 1.50 6.08 -6.20
C THR A 33 1.02 6.35 -4.77
N HIS A 34 -0.07 7.11 -4.66
CA HIS A 34 -0.83 7.28 -3.42
C HIS A 34 -2.20 6.61 -3.57
N ILE A 35 -2.69 6.02 -2.49
CA ILE A 35 -4.03 5.46 -2.39
C ILE A 35 -4.80 6.12 -1.25
N HIS A 36 -6.12 6.13 -1.38
CA HIS A 36 -7.05 6.74 -0.42
C HIS A 36 -8.10 5.73 0.02
N PRO A 37 -7.79 4.88 1.02
CA PRO A 37 -8.74 3.94 1.57
C PRO A 37 -9.95 4.62 2.21
N GLU A 38 -11.13 4.05 1.95
CA GLU A 38 -12.36 4.40 2.65
C GLU A 38 -12.40 3.75 4.04
N ASP A 39 -13.08 4.41 4.98
CA ASP A 39 -13.31 3.87 6.32
C ASP A 39 -14.46 2.85 6.31
N VAL A 40 -14.14 1.65 5.83
CA VAL A 40 -15.11 0.56 5.66
C VAL A 40 -14.47 -0.80 5.94
N ASN A 41 -15.20 -1.67 6.65
CA ASN A 41 -14.82 -3.07 6.87
C ASN A 41 -15.22 -3.93 5.67
N ARG A 42 -14.57 -3.68 4.53
CA ARG A 42 -14.70 -4.49 3.32
C ARG A 42 -13.41 -4.42 2.54
N ARG A 43 -13.19 -5.47 1.75
CA ARG A 43 -12.06 -5.57 0.82
C ARG A 43 -12.06 -4.41 -0.17
N GLN A 44 -10.96 -3.67 -0.20
CA GLN A 44 -10.71 -2.59 -1.16
C GLN A 44 -9.56 -2.99 -2.08
N VAL A 45 -9.70 -2.72 -3.37
CA VAL A 45 -8.73 -3.11 -4.41
C VAL A 45 -8.23 -1.85 -5.11
N PHE A 46 -6.92 -1.63 -5.09
CA PHE A 46 -6.26 -0.52 -5.75
C PHE A 46 -5.42 -1.04 -6.92
N GLN A 47 -5.71 -0.53 -8.12
CA GLN A 47 -4.86 -0.78 -9.28
C GLN A 47 -3.61 0.08 -9.14
N LEU A 48 -2.45 -0.56 -9.09
CA LEU A 48 -1.17 0.14 -9.01
C LEU A 48 -0.63 0.34 -10.44
N PRO A 49 -0.04 1.52 -10.73
CA PRO A 49 0.57 1.76 -12.03
C PRO A 49 1.71 0.77 -12.29
N GLU A 50 2.03 0.55 -13.55
CA GLU A 50 3.16 -0.28 -13.93
C GLU A 50 4.45 0.36 -13.42
N GLY A 51 5.24 -0.42 -12.68
CA GLY A 51 6.53 0.03 -12.16
C GLY A 51 7.58 0.11 -13.27
N ASN A 52 8.79 0.55 -12.90
CA ASN A 52 9.92 0.60 -13.83
C ASN A 52 10.16 -0.76 -14.51
N SER A 53 10.67 -0.71 -15.75
CA SER A 53 10.91 -1.88 -16.62
C SER A 53 11.83 -2.95 -16.02
N GLN A 54 12.57 -2.63 -14.96
CA GLN A 54 13.45 -3.57 -14.25
C GLN A 54 12.74 -4.41 -13.18
N GLY A 55 11.44 -4.22 -12.97
CA GLY A 55 10.67 -4.90 -11.95
C GLY A 55 10.84 -4.28 -10.55
N ILE A 56 9.96 -4.68 -9.64
CA ILE A 56 9.94 -4.19 -8.25
C ILE A 56 10.47 -5.31 -7.35
N GLN A 57 11.56 -5.06 -6.62
CA GLN A 57 12.11 -6.02 -5.65
C GLN A 57 11.64 -5.75 -4.23
N CYS A 58 11.32 -4.49 -3.92
CA CYS A 58 10.82 -4.10 -2.60
C CYS A 58 9.62 -3.17 -2.75
N MET A 59 8.64 -3.35 -1.88
CA MET A 59 7.47 -2.49 -1.75
C MET A 59 7.33 -2.06 -0.28
N LYS A 60 7.00 -0.79 -0.07
CA LYS A 60 6.73 -0.22 1.25
C LYS A 60 5.35 0.46 1.21
N PHE A 61 4.51 0.06 2.15
CA PHE A 61 3.21 0.69 2.39
C PHE A 61 3.36 1.67 3.55
N VAL A 62 3.10 2.95 3.30
CA VAL A 62 3.26 4.03 4.29
C VAL A 62 1.90 4.66 4.56
N ILE A 63 1.45 4.66 5.81
CA ILE A 63 0.28 5.43 6.24
C ILE A 63 0.75 6.84 6.59
N GLU A 64 0.47 7.82 5.73
CA GLU A 64 0.90 9.21 5.92
C GLU A 64 -0.10 10.01 6.76
N ARG A 65 -1.39 9.67 6.64
CA ARG A 65 -2.48 10.25 7.42
C ARG A 65 -3.44 9.16 7.85
N SER A 66 -3.99 9.31 9.04
CA SER A 66 -5.00 8.41 9.60
C SER A 66 -6.21 9.15 10.14
N SER A 67 -7.36 8.47 10.17
CA SER A 67 -8.54 8.95 10.91
C SER A 67 -8.46 8.68 12.42
N ASP A 68 -7.47 7.90 12.87
CA ASP A 68 -7.28 7.60 14.28
C ASP A 68 -6.47 8.67 15.03
N PHE A 69 -6.93 8.97 16.24
CA PHE A 69 -6.31 9.91 17.19
C PHE A 69 -5.64 9.21 18.40
N PHE A 70 -5.79 7.88 18.52
CA PHE A 70 -5.28 7.09 19.65
C PHE A 70 -4.14 6.11 19.27
N GLY A 71 -3.72 6.09 17.99
CA GLY A 71 -2.51 5.42 17.51
C GLY A 71 -2.62 3.92 17.19
N ARG A 72 -3.84 3.38 17.03
CA ARG A 72 -4.13 1.99 16.64
C ARG A 72 -4.98 1.93 15.37
N ILE A 73 -4.37 1.43 14.29
CA ILE A 73 -5.05 1.06 13.05
C ILE A 73 -4.85 -0.44 12.84
N THR A 74 -5.92 -1.16 12.52
CA THR A 74 -5.85 -2.61 12.26
C THR A 74 -6.15 -2.92 10.80
N LEU A 75 -5.24 -3.65 10.16
CA LEU A 75 -5.43 -4.27 8.86
C LEU A 75 -5.78 -5.74 9.07
N TYR A 76 -6.93 -6.17 8.56
CA TYR A 76 -7.32 -7.58 8.53
C TYR A 76 -6.74 -8.31 7.32
N GLU A 77 -6.54 -7.59 6.22
CA GLU A 77 -5.98 -8.14 5.00
C GLU A 77 -5.03 -7.14 4.38
N LEU A 78 -3.88 -7.63 3.91
CA LEU A 78 -2.94 -6.92 3.06
C LEU A 78 -2.35 -7.93 2.07
N GLN A 79 -2.64 -7.76 0.79
CA GLN A 79 -2.17 -8.63 -0.28
C GLN A 79 -1.65 -7.78 -1.44
N VAL A 80 -0.60 -8.29 -2.09
CA VAL A 80 -0.05 -7.74 -3.33
C VAL A 80 -0.18 -8.81 -4.40
N GLU A 81 -0.79 -8.46 -5.52
CA GLU A 81 -0.93 -9.34 -6.67
C GLU A 81 -0.24 -8.72 -7.88
N GLY A 82 0.63 -9.51 -8.51
CA GLY A 82 1.39 -9.10 -9.69
C GLY A 82 1.67 -10.29 -10.59
N TRP A 83 2.42 -10.04 -11.65
CA TRP A 83 2.89 -11.07 -12.56
C TRP A 83 4.38 -11.28 -12.31
N THR A 84 4.81 -12.54 -12.18
CA THR A 84 6.22 -12.89 -12.27
C THR A 84 6.59 -12.98 -13.76
N PRO A 85 7.76 -12.48 -14.17
CA PRO A 85 8.29 -12.71 -15.51
C PRO A 85 8.42 -14.20 -15.84
#